data_AF-A0A2S1LDH4-F1
#
_entry.id   AF-A0A2S1LDH4-F1
#
_cell.length_a   1.000
_cell.length_b   1.000
_cell.length_c   1.000
_cell.angle_alpha   90.00
_cell.angle_beta   90.00
_cell.angle_gamma   90.00
#
_symmetry.space_group_name_H-M   'P 1'
#
loop_
_entity.id
_entity.type
_entity.pdbx_description
1 polymer ?
#
loop_
_entity_poly.entity_id
_entity_poly.type
_entity_poly.pdbx_seq_one_letter_code
_entity_poly.pdbx_strand_id
1 'polypeptide(L)' 'MYFLPPYSPELNLIEILWRRIKYQWLDFDAYKSFENLKEKLNFVLTNFGIKYDIKF' A
#
# COMPACT_ATOMS: atom_id res chain seq x y z
N MET A 1 -6.09 11.84 18.26
CA MET A 1 -5.86 12.56 17.00
C MET A 1 -4.37 12.87 16.91
N TYR A 2 -3.69 12.35 15.88
CA TYR A 2 -2.29 12.69 15.61
C TYR A 2 -2.27 13.94 14.72
N PHE A 3 -1.52 14.97 15.12
CA PHE A 3 -1.35 16.16 14.29
C PHE A 3 -0.42 15.83 13.13
N LEU A 4 -0.93 15.98 11.90
CA LEU A 4 -0.12 15.88 10.69
C LEU A 4 0.10 17.30 10.15
N PRO A 5 1.35 17.77 10.05
CA PRO A 5 1.61 19.06 9.44
C PRO A 5 1.18 19.03 7.95
N PRO A 6 0.72 20.17 7.42
CA PRO A 6 0.30 20.26 6.02
C PRO A 6 1.48 19.96 5.08
N TYR A 7 1.19 19.29 3.96
CA TYR A 7 2.16 18.93 2.93
C TYR A 7 3.32 18.02 3.40
N SER A 8 3.12 17.21 4.44
CA SER A 8 4.10 16.21 4.88
C SER A 8 3.65 14.78 4.54
N PRO A 9 3.68 14.38 3.25
CA PRO A 9 3.28 13.04 2.82
C PRO A 9 4.18 11.94 3.41
N GLU A 10 5.41 12.30 3.79
CA GLU A 10 6.37 11.41 4.47
C GLU A 10 5.99 11.10 5.93
N LEU A 11 5.10 11.88 6.54
CA LEU A 11 4.59 11.63 7.90
C LEU A 11 3.24 10.92 7.86
N ASN A 12 2.64 10.79 6.67
CA ASN A 12 1.36 10.14 6.51
C ASN A 12 1.52 8.64 6.27
N LEU A 13 1.27 7.84 7.31
CA LEU A 13 1.41 6.37 7.29
C LEU A 13 0.62 5.72 6.14
N ILE A 14 -0.57 6.26 5.81
CA ILE A 14 -1.38 5.72 4.71
C ILE A 14 -0.75 5.96 3.33
N GLU A 15 -0.05 7.09 3.15
CA GLU A 15 0.63 7.39 1.89
C GLU A 15 1.88 6.52 1.72
N ILE A 16 2.63 6.29 2.80
CA ILE A 16 3.75 5.33 2.81
C ILE A 16 3.25 3.93 2.45
N LEU A 17 2.16 3.49 3.06
CA LEU A 17 1.54 2.19 2.79
C LEU A 17 1.15 2.07 1.31
N TRP A 18 0.44 3.05 0.75
CA TRP A 18 0.05 3.05 -0.65
C TRP A 18 1.24 3.07 -1.61
N ARG A 19 2.32 3.77 -1.26
CA ARG A 19 3.56 3.78 -2.04
C ARG A 19 4.18 2.38 -2.09
N ARG A 20 4.23 1.67 -0.96
CA ARG A 20 4.75 0.29 -0.91
C ARG A 20 3.86 -0.69 -1.68
N ILE A 21 2.55 -0.61 -1.50
CA ILE A 21 1.58 -1.41 -2.26
C ILE A 21 1.80 -1.23 -3.77
N LYS A 22 1.83 0.02 -4.24
CA LYS A 22 1.86 0.33 -5.67
C LYS A 22 3.18 -0.02 -6.36
N TYR A 23 4.30 0.22 -5.70
CA TYR A 23 5.63 0.12 -6.32
C TYR A 23 6.42 -1.14 -5.93
N GLN A 24 6.05 -1.83 -4.85
CA GLN A 24 6.82 -2.99 -4.37
C GLN A 24 6.00 -4.27 -4.27
N TRP A 25 4.70 -4.19 -3.95
CA TRP A 25 3.92 -5.40 -3.63
C TRP A 25 2.94 -5.80 -4.73
N LEU A 26 2.45 -4.85 -5.52
CA LEU A 26 1.68 -5.14 -6.72
C LEU A 26 2.61 -5.34 -7.91
N ASP A 27 2.49 -6.49 -8.55
CA ASP A 27 3.14 -6.78 -9.82
C ASP A 27 2.48 -6.00 -10.96
N PHE A 28 3.21 -5.75 -12.05
CA PHE A 28 2.67 -5.09 -13.24
C PHE A 28 1.47 -5.83 -13.84
N ASP A 29 1.42 -7.16 -13.68
CA ASP A 29 0.28 -7.98 -14.10
C ASP A 29 -1.04 -7.58 -13.40
N ALA A 30 -0.97 -7.11 -12.16
CA ALA A 30 -2.14 -6.66 -11.40
C ALA A 30 -2.89 -5.52 -12.11
N TYR A 31 -2.19 -4.71 -12.91
CA TYR A 31 -2.78 -3.57 -13.63
C TYR A 31 -3.43 -3.94 -14.96
N LYS A 32 -3.38 -5.22 -15.39
CA LYS A 32 -4.01 -5.66 -16.65
C LYS A 32 -5.54 -5.55 -16.65
N SER A 33 -6.18 -5.63 -15.48
CA SER A 33 -7.64 -5.54 -15.35
C SER A 33 -8.02 -5.09 -13.95
N PHE A 34 -9.16 -4.41 -13.83
CA PHE A 34 -9.63 -3.93 -12.53
C PHE A 34 -9.93 -5.08 -11.55
N GLU A 35 -10.46 -6.20 -12.04
CA GLU A 35 -10.68 -7.40 -11.21
C GLU A 35 -9.36 -7.97 -10.69
N ASN A 36 -8.35 -8.12 -11.55
CA ASN A 36 -7.03 -8.62 -11.14
C ASN A 36 -6.36 -7.67 -10.13
N LEU A 37 -6.51 -6.35 -10.33
CA LEU A 37 -6.03 -5.36 -9.39
C LEU A 37 -6.69 -5.52 -8.03
N LYS A 38 -8.02 -5.67 -7.99
CA LYS A 38 -8.79 -5.82 -6.75
C LYS A 38 -8.41 -7.11 -6.02
N GLU A 39 -8.28 -8.23 -6.72
CA GLU A 39 -7.86 -9.51 -6.13
C GLU A 39 -6.45 -9.43 -5.55
N LYS A 40 -5.47 -8.95 -6.34
CA LYS A 40 -4.08 -8.81 -5.90
C LYS A 40 -3.96 -7.82 -4.74
N LEU A 41 -4.68 -6.70 -4.78
CA LEU A 41 -4.72 -5.73 -3.69
C LEU A 41 -5.28 -6.35 -2.42
N ASN A 42 -6.40 -7.09 -2.51
CA ASN A 42 -7.01 -7.73 -1.35
C ASN A 42 -6.09 -8.81 -0.75
N PHE A 43 -5.37 -9.53 -1.60
CA PHE A 43 -4.33 -10.46 -1.17
C PHE A 43 -3.21 -9.74 -0.41
N VAL A 44 -2.67 -8.65 -0.96
CA VAL A 44 -1.62 -7.86 -0.32
C VAL A 44 -2.08 -7.31 1.03
N LEU A 45 -3.29 -6.75 1.10
CA LEU A 45 -3.86 -6.20 2.34
C LEU A 45 -4.12 -7.29 3.39
N THR A 46 -4.57 -8.48 2.98
CA THR A 46 -4.78 -9.62 3.89
C THR A 46 -3.46 -10.16 4.45
N ASN A 47 -2.38 -10.06 3.68
CA ASN A 47 -1.05 -10.51 4.09
C ASN A 47 -0.19 -9.38 4.70
N PHE A 48 -0.73 -8.17 4.84
CA PHE A 48 -0.07 -7.04 5.48
C PHE A 48 0.07 -7.31 6.99
N GLY A 49 1.27 -7.11 7.54
CA GLY A 49 1.62 -7.48 8.92
C GLY A 49 2.05 -8.93 9.11
N ILE A 50 1.95 -9.79 8.08
CA ILE A 50 2.43 -11.19 8.12
C ILE A 50 3.59 -11.38 7.14
N LYS A 51 3.34 -11.11 5.85
CA LYS A 51 4.31 -11.25 4.76
C LYS A 51 4.84 -9.91 4.29
N TYR A 52 4.01 -8.88 4.37
CA TYR A 52 4.36 -7.51 3.98
C TYR A 52 4.46 -6.66 5.24
N ASP A 53 5.68 -6.28 5.62
CA ASP A 53 5.95 -5.41 6.76
C ASP A 53 6.47 -4.06 6.27
N ILE A 54 6.03 -2.99 6.93
CA ILE A 54 6.60 -1.65 6.75
C ILE A 54 7.15 -1.24 8.10
N LYS A 55 8.48 -1.07 8.15
CA LYS A 55 9.11 -0.35 9.25
C LYS A 55 8.85 1.14 9.03
N PHE A 56 7.96 1.68 9.86
CA PHE A 56 7.68 3.11 9.95
C PHE A 56 8.72 3.82 10.81
#